data_AF-A0A523WQC7-F1
#
_entry.id   AF-A0A523WQC7-F1
#
_cell.length_a   1.000
_cell.length_b   1.000
_cell.length_c   1.000
_cell.angle_alpha   90.00
_cell.angle_beta   90.00
_cell.angle_gamma   90.00
#
_symmetry.space_group_name_H-M   'P 1'
#
loop_
_entity.id
_entity.type
_entity.pdbx_description
1 polymer ?
#
loop_
_entity_poly.entity_id
_entity_poly.type
_entity_poly.pdbx_seq_one_letter_code
_entity_poly.pdbx_strand_id
1 'polypeptide(L)'
;ICRTLRLKNSLAVSGLTEILKVFNDIERGKLRNIDFVEAYSCAQGCVGGSLTVENVYISYNKILKLIENLEFEQIKACPDIREVRKLYSQKYFFIKGKFEPRPLKPLDKDLAKAIKKRKEKEHIYESLPKIDCGACGAPTCLTFAEDVVKGEAKLTDCIFNLPQRFKEPSQDFSELFNKYSFRSQTKSSPKKQTKKGKTIK
;
A
#
# COMPACT_ATOMS: atom_id res chain seq x y z
N ILE A 1 7.57 -16.70 -22.34
CA ILE A 1 8.88 -16.05 -22.56
C ILE A 1 9.95 -16.97 -23.13
N CYS A 2 10.06 -18.24 -22.70
CA CYS A 2 10.95 -19.24 -23.33
C CYS A 2 10.76 -19.35 -24.86
N ARG A 3 9.49 -19.33 -25.31
CA ARG A 3 9.12 -19.36 -26.74
C ARG A 3 9.61 -18.14 -27.53
N THR A 4 9.67 -16.97 -26.90
CA THR A 4 10.07 -15.70 -27.55
C THR A 4 11.59 -15.53 -27.55
N LEU A 5 12.26 -15.85 -26.44
CA LEU A 5 13.71 -15.67 -26.28
C LEU A 5 14.55 -16.78 -26.94
N ARG A 6 13.92 -17.87 -27.41
CA ARG A 6 14.58 -19.03 -28.04
C ARG A 6 15.71 -19.65 -27.18
N LEU A 7 15.61 -19.50 -25.87
CA LEU A 7 16.52 -20.12 -24.91
C LEU A 7 16.10 -21.58 -24.71
N LYS A 8 17.08 -22.50 -24.72
CA LYS A 8 16.81 -23.92 -24.51
C LYS A 8 16.65 -24.26 -23.03
N ASN A 9 17.48 -23.68 -22.17
CA ASN A 9 17.49 -23.99 -20.75
C ASN A 9 16.98 -22.80 -19.93
N SER A 10 15.67 -22.58 -19.97
CA SER A 10 15.02 -21.52 -19.18
C SER A 10 14.02 -22.11 -18.20
N LEU A 11 13.96 -21.54 -17.00
CA LEU A 11 13.05 -21.97 -15.94
C LEU A 11 12.10 -20.82 -15.57
N ALA A 12 10.80 -21.11 -15.53
CA ALA A 12 9.79 -20.17 -15.03
C ALA A 12 9.26 -20.67 -13.68
N VAL A 13 9.30 -19.80 -12.67
CA VAL A 13 8.93 -20.10 -11.28
C VAL A 13 7.95 -19.05 -10.80
N SER A 14 6.91 -19.47 -10.09
CA SER A 14 5.89 -18.57 -9.54
C SER A 14 5.66 -18.87 -8.06
N GLY A 15 5.47 -17.82 -7.27
CA GLY A 15 5.34 -17.88 -5.83
C GLY A 15 6.66 -17.65 -5.10
N LEU A 16 6.67 -16.73 -4.14
CA LEU A 16 7.86 -16.39 -3.34
C LEU A 16 8.52 -17.61 -2.69
N THR A 17 7.72 -18.52 -2.13
CA THR A 17 8.24 -19.74 -1.48
C THR A 17 9.00 -20.64 -2.46
N GLU A 18 8.48 -20.80 -3.69
CA GLU A 18 9.13 -21.62 -4.71
C GLU A 18 10.35 -20.92 -5.30
N ILE A 19 10.30 -19.60 -5.49
CA ILE A 19 11.46 -18.80 -5.91
C ILE A 19 12.62 -19.00 -4.95
N LEU A 20 12.36 -18.88 -3.63
CA LEU A 20 13.39 -19.06 -2.61
C LEU A 20 14.01 -20.46 -2.67
N LYS A 21 13.21 -21.51 -2.86
CA LYS A 21 13.73 -22.88 -3.02
C LYS A 21 14.61 -23.01 -4.25
N VAL A 22 14.14 -22.51 -5.40
CA VAL A 22 14.90 -22.58 -6.67
C VAL A 22 16.22 -21.83 -6.55
N PHE A 23 16.23 -20.63 -5.95
CA PHE A 23 17.46 -19.87 -5.77
C PHE A 23 18.43 -20.57 -4.81
N ASN A 24 17.94 -21.12 -3.71
CA ASN A 24 18.77 -21.93 -2.81
C ASN A 24 19.36 -23.17 -3.52
N ASP A 25 18.59 -23.83 -4.40
CA ASP A 25 19.07 -24.99 -5.15
C ASP A 25 20.06 -24.61 -6.27
N ILE A 26 19.95 -23.40 -6.83
CA ILE A 26 20.96 -22.81 -7.72
C ILE A 26 22.26 -22.55 -6.94
N GLU A 27 22.18 -21.89 -5.78
CA GLU A 27 23.35 -21.60 -4.93
C GLU A 27 24.07 -22.88 -4.46
N ARG A 28 23.30 -23.92 -4.14
CA ARG A 28 23.83 -25.25 -3.77
C ARG A 28 24.36 -26.04 -4.97
N GLY A 29 24.22 -25.51 -6.19
CA GLY A 29 24.66 -26.15 -7.42
C GLY A 29 23.89 -27.43 -7.77
N LYS A 30 22.64 -27.58 -7.31
CA LYS A 30 21.75 -28.68 -7.74
C LYS A 30 21.14 -28.40 -9.10
N LEU A 31 20.73 -27.15 -9.32
CA LEU A 31 20.21 -26.68 -10.60
C LEU A 31 21.37 -26.13 -11.44
N ARG A 32 22.03 -27.03 -12.17
CA ARG A 32 23.08 -26.69 -13.13
C ARG A 32 22.47 -26.53 -14.53
N ASN A 33 23.10 -25.73 -15.38
CA ASN A 33 22.71 -25.51 -16.77
C ASN A 33 21.38 -24.78 -16.98
N ILE A 34 21.12 -23.70 -16.23
CA ILE A 34 19.99 -22.79 -16.51
C ILE A 34 20.56 -21.48 -17.05
N ASP A 35 20.16 -21.10 -18.27
CA ASP A 35 20.60 -19.88 -18.94
C ASP A 35 19.79 -18.66 -18.47
N PHE A 36 18.54 -18.88 -18.08
CA PHE A 36 17.62 -17.81 -17.69
C PHE A 36 16.56 -18.29 -16.72
N VAL A 37 16.33 -17.52 -15.65
CA VAL A 37 15.26 -17.76 -14.68
C VAL A 37 14.27 -16.61 -14.71
N GLU A 38 13.01 -16.95 -14.89
CA GLU A 38 11.88 -16.05 -14.82
C GLU A 38 11.14 -16.29 -13.51
N ALA A 39 11.14 -15.30 -12.61
CA ALA A 39 10.62 -15.45 -11.25
C ALA A 39 9.45 -14.48 -11.01
N TYR A 40 8.29 -15.03 -10.64
CA TYR A 40 7.08 -14.28 -10.33
C TYR A 40 6.70 -14.39 -8.86
N SER A 41 6.52 -13.26 -8.16
CA SER A 41 6.17 -13.27 -6.74
C SER A 41 4.79 -13.89 -6.48
N CYS A 42 3.81 -13.56 -7.34
CA CYS A 42 2.46 -14.11 -7.28
C CYS A 42 2.37 -15.45 -8.01
N ALA A 43 1.40 -16.29 -7.61
CA ALA A 43 1.13 -17.55 -8.29
C ALA A 43 0.69 -17.29 -9.75
N GLN A 44 1.26 -18.02 -10.71
CA GLN A 44 0.99 -17.83 -12.15
C GLN A 44 1.23 -16.41 -12.67
N GLY A 45 2.13 -15.65 -12.06
CA GLY A 45 2.43 -14.27 -12.47
C GLY A 45 1.43 -13.24 -11.95
N CYS A 46 1.40 -12.06 -12.58
CA CYS A 46 0.56 -10.94 -12.12
C CYS A 46 -0.95 -11.24 -12.12
N VAL A 47 -1.41 -12.21 -12.91
CA VAL A 47 -2.83 -12.61 -12.93
C VAL A 47 -3.27 -13.36 -11.67
N GLY A 48 -2.35 -13.84 -10.84
CA GLY A 48 -2.65 -14.40 -9.52
C GLY A 48 -2.35 -13.43 -8.37
N GLY A 49 -2.31 -12.13 -8.64
CA GLY A 49 -2.14 -11.12 -7.60
C GLY A 49 -3.34 -11.05 -6.65
N SER A 50 -3.11 -10.63 -5.41
CA SER A 50 -4.17 -10.54 -4.38
C SER A 50 -5.29 -9.55 -4.71
N LEU A 51 -5.04 -8.63 -5.64
CA LEU A 51 -5.99 -7.61 -6.08
C LEU A 51 -6.74 -7.97 -7.37
N THR A 52 -6.54 -9.17 -7.90
CA THR A 52 -7.27 -9.62 -9.10
C THR A 52 -8.65 -10.13 -8.73
N VAL A 53 -9.67 -9.70 -9.47
CA VAL A 53 -11.08 -10.06 -9.21
C VAL A 53 -11.49 -11.40 -9.81
N GLU A 54 -10.80 -11.87 -10.85
CA GLU A 54 -11.12 -13.11 -11.53
C GLU A 54 -10.34 -14.29 -10.94
N ASN A 55 -10.88 -15.51 -11.11
CA ASN A 55 -10.17 -16.72 -10.76
C ASN A 55 -8.87 -16.87 -11.57
N VAL A 56 -7.76 -17.12 -10.87
CA VAL A 56 -6.40 -17.20 -11.43
C VAL A 56 -6.30 -18.19 -12.61
N TYR A 57 -6.91 -19.37 -12.50
CA TYR A 57 -6.82 -20.40 -13.54
C TYR A 57 -7.61 -20.02 -14.79
N ILE A 58 -8.74 -19.31 -14.63
CA ILE A 58 -9.52 -18.78 -15.75
C ILE A 58 -8.72 -17.69 -16.47
N SER A 59 -8.17 -16.73 -15.72
CA SER A 59 -7.36 -15.65 -16.29
C SER A 59 -6.10 -16.18 -16.98
N TYR A 60 -5.45 -17.19 -16.40
CA TYR A 60 -4.30 -17.83 -17.02
C TYR A 60 -4.68 -18.58 -18.31
N ASN A 61 -5.82 -19.27 -18.34
CA ASN A 61 -6.32 -19.91 -19.56
C ASN A 61 -6.58 -18.88 -20.69
N LYS A 62 -7.11 -17.70 -20.36
CA LYS A 62 -7.26 -16.60 -21.33
C LYS A 62 -5.93 -16.14 -21.90
N ILE A 63 -4.88 -16.05 -21.07
CA ILE A 63 -3.53 -15.72 -21.56
C ILE A 63 -3.02 -16.80 -22.52
N LEU A 64 -3.19 -18.08 -22.21
CA LEU A 64 -2.77 -19.17 -23.10
C LEU A 64 -3.48 -19.10 -24.46
N LYS A 65 -4.80 -18.88 -24.46
CA LYS A 65 -5.59 -18.67 -25.68
C LYS A 65 -5.14 -17.45 -26.47
N LEU A 66 -4.85 -16.35 -25.79
CA LEU A 66 -4.32 -15.15 -26.44
C LEU A 66 -2.98 -15.45 -27.12
N ILE A 67 -2.07 -16.15 -26.45
CA ILE A 67 -0.78 -16.54 -27.03
C ILE A 67 -0.99 -17.44 -28.26
N GLU A 68 -1.85 -18.45 -28.16
CA GLU A 68 -2.18 -19.34 -29.29
C GLU A 68 -2.74 -18.57 -30.49
N ASN A 69 -3.66 -17.64 -30.26
CA ASN A 69 -4.22 -16.80 -31.32
C ASN A 69 -3.16 -15.90 -31.98
N LEU A 70 -2.31 -15.26 -31.18
CA LEU A 70 -1.22 -14.41 -31.69
C LEU A 70 -0.21 -15.23 -32.51
N GLU A 71 0.08 -16.47 -32.09
CA GLU A 71 0.93 -17.43 -32.82
C GLU A 71 0.27 -17.87 -34.14
N PHE A 72 -1.04 -18.20 -34.11
CA PHE A 72 -1.81 -18.59 -35.30
C PHE A 72 -1.90 -17.48 -36.34
N GLU A 73 -2.18 -16.25 -35.89
CA GLU A 73 -2.23 -15.05 -36.73
C GLU A 73 -0.82 -14.59 -37.16
N GLN A 74 0.24 -15.23 -36.68
CA GLN A 74 1.63 -14.89 -36.96
C GLN A 74 1.94 -13.41 -36.69
N ILE A 75 1.33 -12.85 -35.65
CA ILE A 75 1.55 -11.46 -35.28
C ILE A 75 3.01 -11.28 -34.89
N LYS A 76 3.67 -10.35 -35.60
CA LYS A 76 5.09 -10.08 -35.40
C LYS A 76 5.33 -9.58 -33.98
N ALA A 77 6.08 -10.35 -33.20
CA ALA A 77 6.59 -9.91 -31.91
C ALA A 77 7.46 -8.66 -32.09
N CYS A 78 7.07 -7.56 -31.47
CA CYS A 78 7.70 -6.23 -31.60
C CYS A 78 7.71 -5.70 -33.06
N PRO A 79 6.60 -5.12 -33.54
CA PRO A 79 6.54 -4.46 -34.84
C PRO A 79 7.67 -3.43 -35.03
N ASP A 80 7.95 -2.68 -33.95
CA ASP A 80 8.87 -1.53 -33.92
C ASP A 80 10.32 -1.90 -33.59
N ILE A 81 10.74 -3.14 -33.89
CA ILE A 81 12.08 -3.65 -33.56
C ILE A 81 13.23 -2.74 -34.01
N ARG A 82 13.07 -2.00 -35.12
CA ARG A 82 14.07 -1.05 -35.63
C ARG A 82 14.23 0.14 -34.69
N GLU A 83 13.13 0.70 -34.20
CA GLU A 83 13.14 1.82 -33.27
C GLU A 83 13.69 1.39 -31.90
N VAL A 84 13.24 0.24 -31.39
CA VAL A 84 13.76 -0.31 -30.13
C VAL A 84 15.27 -0.53 -30.21
N ARG A 85 15.79 -1.08 -31.32
CA ARG A 85 17.24 -1.24 -31.53
C ARG A 85 17.99 0.09 -31.60
N LYS A 86 17.40 1.11 -32.23
CA LYS A 86 17.95 2.47 -32.27
C LYS A 86 18.01 3.09 -30.88
N LEU A 87 16.94 2.98 -30.09
CA LEU A 87 16.91 3.46 -28.71
C LEU A 87 17.93 2.71 -27.84
N TYR A 88 18.06 1.40 -28.03
CA TYR A 88 19.05 0.59 -27.32
C TYR A 88 20.49 1.02 -27.64
N SER A 89 20.83 1.24 -28.91
CA SER A 89 22.18 1.72 -29.30
C SER A 89 22.47 3.12 -28.79
N GLN A 90 21.44 3.96 -28.66
CA GLN A 90 21.50 5.27 -28.02
C GLN A 90 21.58 5.20 -26.48
N LYS A 91 21.66 3.99 -25.91
CA LYS A 91 21.65 3.74 -24.46
C LYS A 91 20.41 4.31 -23.76
N TYR A 92 19.29 4.45 -24.47
CA TYR A 92 18.06 5.02 -23.93
C TYR A 92 17.51 4.22 -22.73
N PHE A 93 17.60 2.89 -22.80
CA PHE A 93 17.15 1.98 -21.75
C PHE A 93 18.17 1.76 -20.63
N PHE A 94 19.35 2.38 -20.74
CA PHE A 94 20.39 2.24 -19.72
C PHE A 94 20.15 3.26 -18.63
N ILE A 95 20.39 2.84 -17.40
CA ILE A 95 20.34 3.73 -16.25
C ILE A 95 21.46 4.77 -16.45
N LYS A 96 21.09 6.05 -16.48
CA LYS A 96 21.99 7.17 -16.81
C LYS A 96 23.04 7.48 -15.73
N GLY A 97 23.10 6.71 -14.65
CA GLY A 97 23.99 6.96 -13.52
C GLY A 97 24.38 5.69 -12.78
N LYS A 98 25.35 5.81 -11.89
CA LYS A 98 25.67 4.74 -10.93
C LYS A 98 24.59 4.71 -9.87
N PHE A 99 24.26 3.50 -9.39
CA PHE A 99 23.48 3.37 -8.17
C PHE A 99 24.36 3.76 -7.00
N GLU A 100 24.01 4.86 -6.35
CA GLU A 100 24.61 5.21 -5.07
C GLU A 100 24.09 4.25 -4.00
N PRO A 101 24.95 3.78 -3.07
CA PRO A 101 24.50 3.01 -1.93
C PRO A 101 23.45 3.81 -1.17
N ARG A 102 22.35 3.17 -0.80
CA ARG A 102 21.33 3.72 0.10
C ARG A 102 21.58 3.15 1.50
N PRO A 103 22.50 3.74 2.30
CA PRO A 103 22.73 3.27 3.66
C PRO A 103 21.46 3.42 4.49
N LEU A 104 21.28 2.55 5.47
CA LEU A 104 20.21 2.69 6.45
C LEU A 104 20.41 4.02 7.20
N LYS A 105 19.40 4.89 7.14
CA LYS A 105 19.44 6.18 7.85
C LYS A 105 19.34 5.92 9.36
N PRO A 106 20.29 6.42 10.18
CA PRO A 106 20.16 6.33 11.63
C PRO A 106 19.00 7.21 12.13
N LEU A 107 18.54 6.95 13.36
CA LEU A 107 17.51 7.77 14.06
C LEU A 107 17.94 9.23 14.21
N ASP A 108 19.22 9.46 14.46
CA ASP A 108 19.88 10.77 14.46
C ASP A 108 21.36 10.62 14.13
N LYS A 109 22.02 11.72 13.74
CA LYS A 109 23.48 11.76 13.56
C LYS A 109 24.22 11.84 14.90
N ASP A 110 23.60 12.49 15.89
CA ASP A 110 24.13 12.62 17.25
C ASP A 110 23.69 11.42 18.09
N LEU A 111 24.67 10.71 18.68
CA LEU A 111 24.43 9.53 19.50
C LEU A 111 23.49 9.80 20.68
N ALA A 112 23.64 10.94 21.36
CA ALA A 112 22.80 11.28 22.50
C ALA A 112 21.34 11.49 22.07
N LYS A 113 21.13 12.18 20.94
CA LYS A 113 19.79 12.35 20.35
C LYS A 113 19.22 11.05 19.84
N ALA A 114 20.03 10.19 19.23
CA ALA A 114 19.60 8.87 18.76
C ALA A 114 19.12 7.98 19.92
N ILE A 115 19.81 8.00 21.06
CA ILE A 115 19.38 7.30 22.28
C ILE A 115 18.05 7.86 22.81
N LYS A 116 17.90 9.20 22.84
CA LYS A 116 16.65 9.83 23.26
C LYS A 116 15.48 9.44 22.34
N LYS A 117 15.69 9.54 21.03
CA LYS A 117 14.73 9.13 19.99
C LYS A 117 14.38 7.64 20.07
N ARG A 118 15.34 6.78 20.44
CA ARG A 118 15.06 5.36 20.67
C ARG A 118 14.07 5.15 21.81
N LYS A 119 14.25 5.83 22.95
CA LYS A 119 13.30 5.77 24.07
C LYS A 119 11.92 6.31 23.69
N GLU A 120 11.89 7.41 22.93
CA GLU A 120 10.65 7.99 22.44
C GLU A 120 9.92 7.05 21.47
N LYS A 121 10.66 6.36 20.59
CA LYS A 121 10.13 5.33 19.70
C LYS A 121 9.47 4.20 20.47
N GLU A 122 10.13 3.70 21.51
CA GLU A 122 9.59 2.65 22.38
C GLU A 122 8.29 3.11 23.05
N HIS A 123 8.25 4.34 23.57
CA HIS A 123 7.06 4.90 24.19
C HIS A 123 5.89 5.06 23.20
N ILE A 124 6.16 5.56 21.99
CA ILE A 124 5.14 5.66 20.93
C ILE A 124 4.67 4.26 20.56
N TYR A 125 5.58 3.30 20.36
CA TYR A 125 5.21 1.93 20.01
C TYR A 125 4.32 1.25 21.06
N GLU A 126 4.52 1.55 22.34
CA GLU A 126 3.64 1.08 23.43
C GLU A 126 2.22 1.63 23.33
N SER A 127 2.05 2.86 22.85
CA SER A 127 0.74 3.49 22.64
C SER A 127 -0.02 2.96 21.42
N LEU A 128 0.65 2.25 20.51
CA LEU A 128 0.06 1.75 19.27
C LEU A 128 -0.67 0.41 19.46
N PRO A 129 -1.62 0.06 18.57
CA PRO A 129 -2.39 -1.19 18.67
C PRO A 129 -1.59 -2.47 18.42
N LYS A 130 -0.38 -2.38 17.83
CA LYS A 130 0.52 -3.53 17.54
C LYS A 130 -0.12 -4.62 16.66
N ILE A 131 -0.98 -4.22 15.71
CA ILE A 131 -1.66 -5.11 14.77
C ILE A 131 -1.05 -5.12 13.37
N ASP A 132 -0.03 -4.28 13.11
CA ASP A 132 0.72 -4.21 11.84
C ASP A 132 -0.17 -4.16 10.57
N CYS A 133 -1.26 -3.40 10.64
CA CYS A 133 -2.26 -3.33 9.56
C CYS A 133 -1.82 -2.56 8.30
N GLY A 134 -0.75 -1.77 8.36
CA GLY A 134 -0.26 -1.00 7.21
C GLY A 134 -1.08 0.24 6.80
N ALA A 135 -2.19 0.55 7.48
CA ALA A 135 -3.10 1.63 7.07
C ALA A 135 -2.47 3.03 7.08
N CYS A 136 -1.45 3.25 7.91
CA CYS A 136 -0.69 4.50 7.97
C CYS A 136 0.46 4.59 6.94
N GLY A 137 0.62 3.59 6.07
CA GLY A 137 1.68 3.52 5.06
C GLY A 137 3.00 2.90 5.54
N ALA A 138 3.13 2.58 6.83
CA ALA A 138 4.28 1.86 7.39
C ALA A 138 3.99 0.36 7.49
N PRO A 139 4.97 -0.53 7.21
CA PRO A 139 4.74 -1.99 7.18
C PRO A 139 4.45 -2.60 8.55
N THR A 140 4.93 -2.00 9.63
CA THR A 140 4.66 -2.42 11.01
C THR A 140 4.40 -1.21 11.89
N CYS A 141 3.73 -1.40 13.03
CA CYS A 141 3.56 -0.37 14.06
C CYS A 141 4.91 0.10 14.61
N LEU A 142 5.93 -0.77 14.66
CA LEU A 142 7.28 -0.40 15.09
C LEU A 142 7.96 0.55 14.08
N THR A 143 7.80 0.26 12.78
CA THR A 143 8.29 1.14 11.71
C THR A 143 7.55 2.48 11.75
N PHE A 144 6.23 2.47 11.94
CA PHE A 144 5.45 3.70 12.09
C PHE A 144 5.94 4.56 13.26
N ALA A 145 6.20 3.95 14.43
CA ALA A 145 6.75 4.67 15.57
C ALA A 145 8.12 5.31 15.24
N GLU A 146 8.94 4.64 14.45
CA GLU A 146 10.21 5.18 13.97
C GLU A 146 10.01 6.38 13.03
N ASP A 147 9.05 6.29 12.10
CA ASP A 147 8.72 7.35 11.15
C ASP A 147 8.21 8.60 11.88
N VAL A 148 7.41 8.43 12.94
CA VAL A 148 6.94 9.53 13.79
C VAL A 148 8.09 10.22 14.51
N VAL A 149 9.01 9.46 15.11
CA VAL A 149 10.19 10.02 15.81
C VAL A 149 11.16 10.71 14.85
N LYS A 150 11.24 10.24 13.60
CA LYS A 150 12.02 10.91 12.54
C LYS A 150 11.33 12.16 11.98
N GLY A 151 10.04 12.37 12.30
CA GLY A 151 9.23 13.45 11.74
C GLY A 151 8.78 13.20 10.29
N GLU A 152 8.86 11.95 9.82
CA GLU A 152 8.42 11.51 8.49
C GLU A 152 6.92 11.20 8.48
N ALA A 153 6.32 10.93 9.65
CA ALA A 153 4.88 10.71 9.83
C ALA A 153 4.36 11.44 11.08
N LYS A 154 3.04 11.60 11.19
CA LYS A 154 2.37 12.12 12.39
C LYS A 154 1.67 10.99 13.13
N LEU A 155 1.64 11.06 14.45
CA LEU A 155 0.95 10.05 15.28
C LEU A 155 -0.55 9.89 14.92
N THR A 156 -1.16 10.94 14.38
CA THR A 156 -2.55 10.96 13.89
C THR A 156 -2.79 10.18 12.60
N ASP A 157 -1.73 9.79 11.88
CA ASP A 157 -1.86 9.05 10.63
C ASP A 157 -2.28 7.58 10.91
N CYS A 158 -2.17 7.14 12.17
CA CYS A 158 -2.74 5.89 12.64
C CYS A 158 -4.25 6.05 12.88
N ILE A 159 -5.07 5.38 12.06
CA ILE A 159 -6.54 5.40 12.17
C ILE A 159 -7.05 5.01 13.57
N PHE A 160 -6.34 4.13 14.26
CA PHE A 160 -6.69 3.67 15.60
C PHE A 160 -6.34 4.67 16.70
N ASN A 161 -5.50 5.66 16.41
CA ASN A 161 -5.10 6.69 17.38
C ASN A 161 -5.83 8.04 17.18
N LEU A 162 -6.57 8.21 16.08
CA LEU A 162 -7.50 9.33 15.90
C LEU A 162 -8.54 9.50 17.03
N PRO A 163 -9.18 8.42 17.56
CA PRO A 163 -10.24 8.55 18.56
C PRO A 163 -9.81 9.18 19.88
N GLN A 164 -8.52 9.13 20.23
CA GLN A 164 -8.01 9.73 21.46
C GLN A 164 -8.07 11.27 21.41
N ARG A 165 -7.95 11.88 20.22
CA ARG A 165 -8.09 13.33 20.04
C ARG A 165 -9.52 13.84 20.10
N PHE A 166 -10.54 13.01 19.87
CA PHE A 166 -11.93 13.47 19.97
C PHE A 166 -12.48 13.44 21.40
N LYS A 167 -11.77 12.81 22.35
CA LYS A 167 -12.19 12.80 23.76
C LYS A 167 -11.99 14.14 24.46
N GLU A 168 -11.02 14.95 24.04
CA GLU A 168 -10.74 16.26 24.68
C GLU A 168 -11.66 17.40 24.16
N PRO A 169 -11.86 17.62 22.84
CA PRO A 169 -12.72 18.69 22.34
C PRO A 169 -14.21 18.45 22.59
N SER A 170 -14.61 17.18 22.78
CA SER A 170 -16.02 16.84 23.00
C SER A 170 -16.51 17.23 24.39
N GLN A 171 -15.62 17.30 25.39
CA GLN A 171 -15.97 17.76 26.74
C GLN A 171 -16.25 19.28 26.73
N ASP A 172 -15.40 20.07 26.09
CA ASP A 172 -15.61 21.52 25.93
C ASP A 172 -16.85 21.83 25.09
N PHE A 173 -17.09 21.10 24.01
CA PHE A 173 -18.28 21.26 23.19
C PHE A 173 -19.56 20.87 23.94
N SER A 174 -19.53 19.83 24.77
CA SER A 174 -20.70 19.41 25.55
C SER A 174 -20.97 20.32 26.76
N GLU A 175 -19.94 20.90 27.37
CA GLU A 175 -20.09 21.96 28.38
C GLU A 175 -20.67 23.26 27.78
N LEU A 176 -20.16 23.70 26.63
CA LEU A 176 -20.70 24.87 25.91
C LEU A 176 -22.15 24.65 25.46
N PHE A 177 -22.48 23.45 24.97
CA PHE A 177 -23.83 23.10 24.55
C PHE A 177 -24.81 23.11 25.74
N ASN A 178 -24.42 22.50 26.87
CA ASN A 178 -25.21 22.55 28.10
C ASN A 178 -25.39 23.99 28.62
N LYS A 179 -24.35 24.82 28.55
CA LYS A 179 -24.40 26.23 29.00
C LYS A 179 -25.37 27.08 28.14
N TYR A 180 -25.54 26.73 26.86
CA TYR A 180 -26.47 27.41 25.95
C TYR A 180 -27.90 26.83 25.97
N SER A 181 -28.08 25.55 26.28
CA SER A 181 -29.41 24.92 26.34
C SER A 181 -30.30 25.43 27.48
N PHE A 182 -29.74 26.03 28.55
CA PHE A 182 -30.53 26.57 29.67
C PHE A 182 -31.02 28.01 29.48
N ARG A 183 -30.66 28.71 28.40
CA ARG A 183 -31.02 30.13 28.19
C ARG A 183 -32.35 30.34 27.44
N SER A 184 -33.01 29.27 27.00
CA SER A 184 -34.25 29.34 26.20
C SER A 184 -35.55 29.18 27.00
N GLN A 185 -35.50 29.00 28.33
CA GLN A 185 -36.71 28.85 29.16
C GLN A 185 -36.94 30.02 30.14
N THR A 186 -37.08 31.25 29.65
CA THR A 186 -37.86 32.27 30.37
C THR A 186 -38.53 33.24 29.40
N LYS A 187 -39.82 33.00 29.12
CA LYS A 187 -40.95 33.97 29.26
C LYS A 187 -42.22 33.43 28.58
N SER A 188 -43.00 32.65 29.34
CA SER A 188 -44.46 32.80 29.40
C SER A 188 -44.77 34.24 29.88
N SER A 189 -45.77 35.03 29.48
CA SER A 189 -47.19 34.85 29.05
C SER A 189 -47.74 36.31 28.77
N PRO A 190 -49.04 36.63 28.55
CA PRO A 190 -50.26 35.84 28.35
C PRO A 190 -51.12 36.22 27.11
N LYS A 191 -52.19 35.43 26.94
CA LYS A 191 -53.28 35.42 25.93
C LYS A 191 -53.90 36.78 25.60
N LYS A 192 -54.29 36.97 24.31
CA LYS A 192 -55.44 37.80 23.92
C LYS A 192 -56.49 36.97 23.20
N GLN A 193 -57.68 36.95 23.79
CA GLN A 193 -58.93 36.45 23.22
C GLN A 193 -59.42 37.39 22.12
N THR A 194 -59.91 36.84 21.01
CA THR A 194 -60.93 37.49 20.18
C THR A 194 -61.96 36.45 19.74
N LYS A 195 -63.17 36.57 20.31
CA LYS A 195 -64.40 35.89 19.88
C LYS A 195 -64.90 36.51 18.56
N LYS A 196 -65.43 35.67 17.67
CA LYS A 196 -66.54 35.83 16.71
C LYS A 196 -66.64 34.45 16.03
N GLY A 197 -67.70 33.64 16.08
CA GLY A 197 -69.13 33.89 16.17
C GLY A 197 -69.79 33.46 14.84
N LYS A 198 -70.72 32.50 14.92
CA LYS A 198 -71.74 32.05 13.93
C LYS A 198 -71.49 30.82 13.04
N THR A 199 -71.98 29.67 13.54
CA THR A 199 -73.12 28.86 13.05
C THR A 199 -73.40 28.71 11.54
N ILE A 200 -73.58 27.45 11.08
CA ILE A 200 -74.79 26.83 10.45
C ILE A 200 -74.43 25.83 9.33
N LYS A 201 -75.04 24.63 9.47
CA LYS A 201 -75.25 23.51 8.53
C LYS A 201 -74.09 22.54 8.31
#